data_AF-A0A943K979-F1
#
_entry.id   AF-A0A943K979-F1
#
_cell.length_a   1.000
_cell.length_b   1.000
_cell.length_c   1.000
_cell.angle_alpha   90.00
_cell.angle_beta   90.00
_cell.angle_gamma   90.00
#
_symmetry.space_group_name_H-M   'P 1'
#
loop_
_entity.id
_entity.type
_entity.pdbx_description
1 polymer ?
#
loop_
_entity_poly.entity_id
_entity_poly.type
_entity_poly.pdbx_seq_one_letter_code
_entity_poly.pdbx_strand_id
1 'polypeptide(L)'
;MKRFFMIAPCLLILLSLLLCACTDAEFLTEETFLNRFNALDETQQLKAEDALAKEEDAFIGHSYFLSPKGDETYLLNLYIDKETAELKSCSLLYARLDDEESDAYFAALVSRTAQAFTGYSAPDCEDALKKAGIIGAAKADPDDIQTLEWNGFRIKKETISLGQKMTIETLQKEQASESESIQKTQSPSTEGESILTENNMQTLPQAVTE
;
A
#
# COMPACT_ATOMS: atom_id res chain seq x y z
N MET A 1 15.47 42.84 -33.17
CA MET A 1 14.50 41.81 -32.72
C MET A 1 15.18 40.44 -32.57
N LYS A 2 16.21 40.29 -31.71
CA LYS A 2 16.89 38.99 -31.46
C LYS A 2 16.83 38.53 -30.00
N ARG A 3 16.33 39.37 -29.09
CA ARG A 3 16.23 39.05 -27.65
C ARG A 3 14.91 38.38 -27.25
N PHE A 4 13.88 38.44 -28.10
CA PHE A 4 12.58 37.80 -27.83
C PHE A 4 12.56 36.30 -28.13
N PHE A 5 13.43 35.81 -29.03
CA PHE A 5 13.46 34.39 -29.41
C PHE A 5 14.15 33.47 -28.39
N MET A 6 14.88 34.03 -27.44
CA MET A 6 15.56 33.25 -26.40
C MET A 6 14.75 33.14 -25.10
N ILE A 7 13.80 34.05 -24.90
CA ILE A 7 12.97 34.10 -23.68
C ILE A 7 11.83 33.06 -23.75
N ALA A 8 11.25 32.84 -24.93
CA ALA A 8 10.15 31.89 -25.13
C ALA A 8 10.50 30.42 -24.79
N PRO A 9 11.63 29.85 -25.23
CA PRO A 9 11.99 28.47 -24.84
C PRO A 9 12.35 28.36 -23.36
N CYS A 10 12.98 29.38 -22.77
CA CYS A 10 13.26 29.40 -21.33
C CYS A 10 11.98 29.49 -20.49
N LEU A 11 10.96 30.21 -20.95
CA LEU A 11 9.65 30.28 -20.29
C LEU A 11 8.91 28.95 -20.34
N LEU A 12 8.98 28.21 -21.45
CA LEU A 12 8.41 26.86 -21.54
C LEU A 12 9.13 25.87 -20.64
N ILE A 13 10.46 25.95 -20.57
CA ILE A 13 11.26 25.11 -19.65
C ILE A 13 10.94 25.46 -18.20
N LEU A 14 10.84 26.76 -17.86
CA LEU A 14 10.40 27.19 -16.53
C LEU A 14 8.97 26.73 -16.22
N LEU A 15 8.04 26.78 -17.18
CA LEU A 15 6.68 26.30 -16.97
C LEU A 15 6.65 24.79 -16.75
N SER A 16 7.48 24.01 -17.48
CA SER A 16 7.63 22.58 -17.25
C SER A 16 8.30 22.25 -15.93
N LEU A 17 9.26 23.08 -15.48
CA LEU A 17 9.90 22.94 -14.17
C LEU A 17 8.95 23.40 -13.05
N LEU A 18 8.08 24.39 -13.29
CA LEU A 18 7.03 24.81 -12.35
C LEU A 18 5.95 23.73 -12.24
N LEU A 19 5.52 23.13 -13.37
CA LEU A 19 4.62 21.98 -13.38
C LEU A 19 5.24 20.75 -12.71
N CYS A 20 6.56 20.56 -12.84
CA CYS A 20 7.33 19.51 -12.15
C CYS A 20 7.60 19.82 -10.66
N ALA A 21 7.61 21.09 -10.26
CA ALA A 21 7.75 21.53 -8.87
C ALA A 21 6.39 21.69 -8.15
N CYS A 22 5.29 21.74 -8.89
CA CYS A 22 3.92 21.69 -8.36
C CYS A 22 3.41 20.26 -8.19
N THR A 23 4.17 19.25 -8.59
CA THR A 23 3.96 17.87 -8.15
C THR A 23 4.71 17.64 -6.84
N ASP A 24 4.36 18.39 -5.80
CA ASP A 24 4.29 17.74 -4.49
C ASP A 24 3.26 16.63 -4.70
N ALA A 25 3.70 15.38 -4.61
CA ALA A 25 2.86 14.23 -4.91
C ALA A 25 1.64 14.30 -3.99
N GLU A 26 0.51 14.80 -4.50
CA GLU A 26 -0.72 14.89 -3.74
C GLU A 26 -1.07 13.47 -3.31
N PHE A 27 -1.03 13.26 -2.00
CA PHE A 27 -1.35 11.96 -1.42
C PHE A 27 -2.74 11.55 -1.88
N LEU A 28 -2.94 10.27 -2.14
CA LEU A 28 -4.23 9.78 -2.56
C LEU A 28 -5.24 10.06 -1.45
N THR A 29 -6.25 10.87 -1.72
CA THR A 29 -7.37 11.10 -0.78
C THR A 29 -8.56 10.21 -1.15
N GLU A 30 -9.52 10.08 -0.24
CA GLU A 30 -10.79 9.42 -0.54
C GLU A 30 -11.50 10.08 -1.74
N GLU A 31 -11.59 11.41 -1.77
CA GLU A 31 -12.23 12.14 -2.87
C GLU A 31 -11.57 11.79 -4.22
N THR A 32 -10.23 11.80 -4.26
CA THR A 32 -9.48 11.45 -5.46
C THR A 32 -9.72 10.02 -5.88
N PHE A 33 -9.74 9.08 -4.92
CA PHE A 33 -10.06 7.69 -5.17
C PHE A 33 -11.46 7.54 -5.76
N LEU A 34 -12.48 8.14 -5.13
CA LEU A 34 -13.87 8.04 -5.60
C LEU A 34 -14.04 8.63 -6.99
N ASN A 35 -13.43 9.79 -7.26
CA ASN A 35 -13.46 10.41 -8.59
C ASN A 35 -12.86 9.49 -9.67
N ARG A 36 -11.69 8.89 -9.39
CA ARG A 36 -11.06 7.93 -10.31
C ARG A 36 -11.91 6.68 -10.48
N PHE A 37 -12.40 6.11 -9.38
CA PHE A 37 -13.26 4.94 -9.39
C PHE A 37 -14.49 5.19 -10.25
N ASN A 38 -15.22 6.27 -9.98
CA ASN A 38 -16.43 6.66 -10.69
C ASN A 38 -16.21 6.95 -12.18
N ALA A 39 -15.07 7.51 -12.56
CA ALA A 39 -14.72 7.77 -13.97
C ALA A 39 -14.48 6.50 -14.78
N LEU A 40 -14.16 5.37 -14.14
CA LEU A 40 -13.91 4.09 -14.82
C LEU A 40 -15.19 3.35 -15.18
N ASP A 41 -16.32 3.64 -14.53
CA ASP A 41 -17.63 3.02 -14.82
C ASP A 41 -18.78 3.88 -14.29
N GLU A 42 -19.59 4.39 -15.23
CA GLU A 42 -20.72 5.28 -14.96
C GLU A 42 -21.94 4.55 -14.37
N THR A 43 -21.99 3.21 -14.41
CA THR A 43 -23.16 2.43 -13.99
C THR A 43 -23.26 2.27 -12.48
N GLN A 44 -22.12 2.30 -11.79
CA GLN A 44 -22.04 2.24 -10.33
C GLN A 44 -21.17 3.40 -9.84
N GLN A 45 -21.83 4.36 -9.19
CA GLN A 45 -21.23 5.58 -8.68
C GLN A 45 -21.24 5.55 -7.15
N LEU A 46 -20.09 5.79 -6.54
CA LEU A 46 -19.94 5.90 -5.09
C LEU A 46 -19.86 7.36 -4.68
N LYS A 47 -20.53 7.70 -3.59
CA LYS A 47 -20.45 9.04 -3.00
C LYS A 47 -20.00 8.92 -1.55
N ALA A 48 -19.15 9.85 -1.12
CA ALA A 48 -18.64 9.86 0.25
C ALA A 48 -19.75 9.88 1.32
N GLU A 49 -20.90 10.50 1.02
CA GLU A 49 -22.07 10.55 1.91
C GLU A 49 -22.72 9.19 2.17
N ASP A 50 -22.49 8.20 1.29
CA ASP A 50 -23.06 6.85 1.41
C ASP A 50 -22.17 5.90 2.24
N ALA A 51 -20.99 6.37 2.69
CA ALA A 51 -20.05 5.56 3.44
C ALA A 51 -20.55 5.23 4.84
N LEU A 52 -20.44 3.96 5.24
CA LEU A 52 -20.46 3.62 6.67
C LEU A 52 -19.07 3.90 7.26
N ALA A 53 -18.99 4.93 8.10
CA ALA A 53 -17.76 5.31 8.76
C ALA A 53 -17.58 4.57 10.09
N LYS A 54 -16.38 4.03 10.31
CA LYS A 54 -15.91 3.53 11.59
C LYS A 54 -14.59 4.23 11.92
N GLU A 55 -14.59 4.99 13.00
CA GLU A 55 -13.37 5.63 13.49
C GLU A 55 -12.57 4.71 14.41
N GLU A 56 -11.27 4.64 14.19
CA GLU A 56 -10.28 4.00 15.06
C GLU A 56 -9.23 5.04 15.49
N ASP A 57 -8.26 4.68 16.34
CA ASP A 57 -7.35 5.67 16.93
C ASP A 57 -6.51 6.40 15.87
N ALA A 58 -5.98 5.68 14.88
CA ALA A 58 -5.11 6.24 13.83
C ALA A 58 -5.79 6.38 12.46
N PHE A 59 -6.92 5.70 12.23
CA PHE A 59 -7.55 5.63 10.91
C PHE A 59 -9.07 5.82 10.97
N ILE A 60 -9.63 6.29 9.86
CA ILE A 60 -11.06 6.27 9.56
C ILE A 60 -11.29 5.20 8.51
N GLY A 61 -12.07 4.17 8.85
CA GLY A 61 -12.54 3.16 7.91
C GLY A 61 -13.85 3.62 7.27
N HIS A 62 -13.85 3.84 5.96
CA HIS A 62 -15.07 4.13 5.20
C HIS A 62 -15.45 2.93 4.35
N SER A 63 -16.66 2.41 4.55
CA SER A 63 -17.16 1.19 3.90
C SER A 63 -18.31 1.51 2.94
N TYR A 64 -18.20 0.99 1.71
CA TYR A 64 -19.15 1.18 0.61
C TYR A 64 -19.71 -0.16 0.16
N PHE A 65 -21.04 -0.27 0.14
CA PHE A 65 -21.71 -1.43 -0.45
C PHE A 65 -21.79 -1.28 -1.96
N LEU A 66 -21.15 -2.19 -2.69
CA LEU A 66 -21.22 -2.23 -4.14
C LEU A 66 -22.39 -3.14 -4.51
N SER A 67 -23.38 -2.57 -5.22
CA SER A 67 -24.68 -3.18 -5.55
C SER A 67 -24.64 -4.72 -5.67
N PRO A 68 -25.28 -5.45 -4.74
CA PRO A 68 -25.32 -6.91 -4.79
C PRO A 68 -26.19 -7.37 -5.97
N LYS A 69 -25.80 -8.47 -6.60
CA LYS A 69 -26.68 -9.23 -7.49
C LYS A 69 -26.96 -10.57 -6.83
N GLY A 70 -28.22 -10.87 -6.55
CA GLY A 70 -28.61 -12.16 -5.95
C GLY A 70 -27.94 -12.39 -4.59
N ASP A 71 -27.16 -13.46 -4.50
CA ASP A 71 -26.54 -13.98 -3.26
C ASP A 71 -25.07 -13.54 -3.06
N GLU A 72 -24.64 -12.50 -3.80
CA GLU A 72 -23.29 -11.94 -3.75
C GLU A 72 -23.26 -10.62 -2.97
N THR A 73 -22.29 -10.46 -2.09
CA THR A 73 -22.01 -9.22 -1.36
C THR A 73 -20.62 -8.71 -1.67
N TYR A 74 -20.54 -7.46 -2.11
CA TYR A 74 -19.29 -6.75 -2.36
C TYR A 74 -19.20 -5.54 -1.42
N LEU A 75 -18.11 -5.47 -0.66
CA LEU A 75 -17.85 -4.40 0.29
C LEU A 75 -16.47 -3.81 0.02
N LEU A 76 -16.44 -2.54 -0.36
CA LEU A 76 -15.20 -1.79 -0.52
C LEU A 76 -14.92 -1.01 0.77
N ASN A 77 -13.79 -1.26 1.41
CA ASN A 77 -13.34 -0.50 2.58
C ASN A 77 -12.12 0.34 2.21
N LEU A 78 -12.16 1.62 2.60
CA LEU A 78 -11.07 2.57 2.48
C LEU A 78 -10.52 2.85 3.89
N TYR A 79 -9.19 2.84 4.04
CA TYR A 79 -8.51 3.14 5.30
C TYR A 79 -7.76 4.46 5.18
N ILE A 80 -8.33 5.49 5.80
CA ILE A 80 -7.90 6.88 5.68
C ILE A 80 -7.16 7.25 6.96
N ASP A 81 -5.94 7.76 6.80
CA ASP A 81 -5.15 8.30 7.91
C ASP A 81 -5.81 9.56 8.47
N LYS A 82 -6.04 9.58 9.80
CA LYS A 82 -6.78 10.66 10.46
C LYS A 82 -6.07 12.01 10.43
N GLU A 83 -4.74 12.01 10.45
CA GLU A 83 -3.95 13.23 10.56
C GLU A 83 -3.72 13.87 9.20
N THR A 84 -3.51 13.04 8.18
CA THR A 84 -3.09 13.46 6.84
C THR A 84 -4.22 13.41 5.80
N ALA A 85 -5.35 12.79 6.12
CA ALA A 85 -6.42 12.44 5.18
C ALA A 85 -5.96 11.57 3.99
N GLU A 86 -4.77 10.97 4.08
CA GLU A 86 -4.23 10.08 3.08
C GLU A 86 -4.89 8.71 3.16
N LEU A 87 -5.35 8.21 2.01
CA LEU A 87 -5.83 6.86 1.82
C LEU A 87 -4.63 5.89 1.78
N LYS A 88 -4.38 5.19 2.89
CA LYS A 88 -3.23 4.30 3.07
C LYS A 88 -3.45 2.91 2.47
N SER A 89 -4.69 2.43 2.50
CA SER A 89 -5.06 1.14 1.91
C SER A 89 -6.53 1.10 1.53
N CYS A 90 -6.85 0.19 0.61
CA CYS A 90 -8.21 -0.18 0.29
C CYS A 90 -8.34 -1.71 0.31
N SER A 91 -9.53 -2.21 0.65
CA SER A 91 -9.84 -3.62 0.52
C SER A 91 -11.17 -3.83 -0.17
N LEU A 92 -11.22 -4.80 -1.08
CA LEU A 92 -12.46 -5.28 -1.65
C LEU A 92 -12.74 -6.66 -1.08
N LEU A 93 -13.77 -6.74 -0.25
CA LEU A 93 -14.31 -8.00 0.24
C LEU A 93 -15.41 -8.46 -0.70
N TYR A 94 -15.34 -9.73 -1.03
CA TYR A 94 -16.33 -10.44 -1.80
C TYR A 94 -16.77 -11.68 -1.02
N ALA A 95 -18.08 -11.80 -0.81
CA ALA A 95 -18.68 -12.99 -0.22
C ALA A 95 -19.87 -13.47 -1.05
N ARG A 96 -20.03 -14.79 -1.16
CA ARG A 96 -21.12 -15.44 -1.87
C ARG A 96 -21.57 -16.70 -1.10
N LEU A 97 -22.85 -17.02 -1.20
CA LEU A 97 -23.43 -18.22 -0.57
C LEU A 97 -23.28 -19.49 -1.44
N ASP A 98 -23.23 -19.34 -2.77
CA ASP A 98 -23.10 -20.44 -3.74
C ASP A 98 -21.68 -20.59 -4.33
N ASP A 99 -21.33 -21.83 -4.71
CA ASP A 99 -19.99 -22.22 -5.19
C ASP A 99 -19.71 -21.87 -6.68
N GLU A 100 -20.69 -21.40 -7.46
CA GLU A 100 -20.46 -21.07 -8.88
C GLU A 100 -19.76 -19.72 -9.03
N GLU A 101 -18.50 -19.75 -9.48
CA GLU A 101 -17.66 -18.57 -9.67
C GLU A 101 -18.11 -17.71 -10.86
N SER A 102 -18.81 -16.59 -10.59
CA SER A 102 -19.04 -15.52 -11.55
C SER A 102 -17.82 -14.61 -11.54
N ASP A 103 -16.82 -15.03 -12.31
CA ASP A 103 -15.47 -14.49 -12.25
C ASP A 103 -15.35 -13.07 -12.86
N ALA A 104 -16.22 -12.73 -13.82
CA ALA A 104 -16.06 -11.52 -14.62
C ALA A 104 -16.40 -10.21 -13.89
N TYR A 105 -17.46 -10.20 -13.05
CA TYR A 105 -17.85 -8.99 -12.33
C TYR A 105 -16.88 -8.69 -11.19
N PHE A 106 -16.48 -9.72 -10.44
CA PHE A 106 -15.43 -9.60 -9.43
C PHE A 106 -14.13 -9.11 -10.06
N ALA A 107 -13.66 -9.73 -11.16
CA ALA A 107 -12.46 -9.31 -11.88
C ALA A 107 -12.51 -7.84 -12.33
N ALA A 108 -13.67 -7.39 -12.84
CA ALA A 108 -13.86 -5.99 -13.21
C ALA A 108 -13.78 -5.05 -11.99
N LEU A 109 -14.40 -5.42 -10.86
CA LEU A 109 -14.37 -4.62 -9.63
C LEU A 109 -12.98 -4.54 -9.00
N VAL A 110 -12.25 -5.65 -8.89
CA VAL A 110 -10.86 -5.62 -8.36
C VAL A 110 -9.94 -4.81 -9.28
N SER A 111 -10.10 -4.93 -10.60
CA SER A 111 -9.34 -4.14 -11.57
C SER A 111 -9.64 -2.66 -11.44
N ARG A 112 -10.93 -2.29 -11.34
CA ARG A 112 -11.36 -0.90 -11.14
C ARG A 112 -10.84 -0.32 -9.83
N THR A 113 -10.91 -1.10 -8.75
CA THR A 113 -10.39 -0.72 -7.42
C THR A 113 -8.88 -0.50 -7.47
N ALA A 114 -8.13 -1.41 -8.09
CA ALA A 114 -6.69 -1.31 -8.23
C ALA A 114 -6.27 -0.09 -9.05
N GLN A 115 -6.95 0.20 -10.17
CA GLN A 115 -6.70 1.38 -10.98
C GLN A 115 -7.00 2.67 -10.21
N ALA A 116 -8.13 2.74 -9.51
CA ALA A 116 -8.51 3.91 -8.73
C ALA A 116 -7.50 4.21 -7.61
N PHE A 117 -7.04 3.15 -6.92
CA PHE A 117 -6.08 3.27 -5.83
C PHE A 117 -4.68 3.62 -6.33
N THR A 118 -4.16 2.86 -7.28
CA THR A 118 -2.74 2.96 -7.68
C THR A 118 -2.48 4.02 -8.74
N GLY A 119 -3.50 4.41 -9.51
CA GLY A 119 -3.36 5.30 -10.66
C GLY A 119 -2.71 4.66 -11.89
N TYR A 120 -2.40 3.35 -11.85
CA TYR A 120 -1.85 2.62 -12.99
C TYR A 120 -2.94 2.24 -14.01
N SER A 121 -2.50 1.86 -15.21
CA SER A 121 -3.38 1.46 -16.30
C SER A 121 -4.08 0.11 -16.02
N ALA A 122 -5.21 -0.14 -16.69
CA ALA A 122 -5.92 -1.42 -16.58
C ALA A 122 -5.01 -2.64 -16.88
N PRO A 123 -4.21 -2.67 -17.97
CA PRO A 123 -3.32 -3.81 -18.24
C PRO A 123 -2.28 -4.04 -17.14
N ASP A 124 -1.70 -2.98 -16.59
CA ASP A 124 -0.68 -3.08 -15.54
C ASP A 124 -1.29 -3.63 -14.25
N CYS A 125 -2.47 -3.13 -13.87
CA CYS A 125 -3.21 -3.62 -12.72
C CYS A 125 -3.65 -5.08 -12.91
N GLU A 126 -4.14 -5.44 -14.11
CA GLU A 126 -4.59 -6.81 -14.40
C GLU A 126 -3.45 -7.83 -14.32
N ASP A 127 -2.26 -7.48 -14.83
CA ASP A 127 -1.07 -8.33 -14.70
C ASP A 127 -0.66 -8.51 -13.23
N ALA A 128 -0.66 -7.43 -12.44
CA ALA A 128 -0.37 -7.50 -11.01
C ALA A 128 -1.39 -8.35 -10.25
N LEU A 129 -2.69 -8.20 -10.53
CA LEU A 129 -3.76 -8.96 -9.90
C LEU A 129 -3.69 -10.46 -10.24
N LYS A 130 -3.31 -10.81 -11.47
CA LYS A 130 -3.05 -12.21 -11.87
C LYS A 130 -1.86 -12.79 -11.12
N LYS A 131 -0.76 -12.04 -11.01
CA LYS A 131 0.43 -12.46 -10.25
C LYS A 131 0.16 -12.62 -8.76
N ALA A 132 -0.74 -11.81 -8.21
CA ALA A 132 -1.21 -11.90 -6.83
C ALA A 132 -2.29 -12.99 -6.63
N GLY A 133 -2.66 -13.73 -7.69
CA GLY A 133 -3.67 -14.78 -7.64
C GLY A 133 -5.09 -14.28 -7.34
N ILE A 134 -5.36 -12.97 -7.45
CA ILE A 134 -6.67 -12.37 -7.20
C ILE A 134 -7.65 -12.73 -8.32
N ILE A 135 -7.18 -12.71 -9.57
CA ILE A 135 -7.97 -13.02 -10.75
C ILE A 135 -7.29 -14.12 -11.58
N GLY A 136 -8.11 -14.97 -12.20
CA GLY A 136 -7.65 -16.08 -13.03
C GLY A 136 -7.33 -17.35 -12.24
N ALA A 137 -7.22 -18.47 -12.98
CA ALA A 137 -7.21 -19.84 -12.48
C ALA A 137 -5.93 -20.28 -11.73
N ALA A 138 -5.30 -19.39 -10.96
CA ALA A 138 -4.32 -19.81 -9.98
C ALA A 138 -5.07 -20.60 -8.89
N LYS A 139 -4.95 -21.93 -8.91
CA LYS A 139 -5.42 -22.79 -7.82
C LYS A 139 -4.76 -22.33 -6.53
N ALA A 140 -5.50 -21.57 -5.74
CA ALA A 140 -5.09 -21.19 -4.40
C ALA A 140 -5.24 -22.40 -3.48
N ASP A 141 -4.22 -22.65 -2.67
CA ASP A 141 -4.40 -23.40 -1.44
C ASP A 141 -5.23 -22.51 -0.49
N PRO A 142 -6.35 -22.97 0.10
CA PRO A 142 -7.22 -22.14 0.92
C PRO A 142 -6.53 -21.44 2.10
N ASP A 143 -5.37 -21.94 2.54
CA ASP A 143 -4.57 -21.36 3.63
C ASP A 143 -3.42 -20.44 3.16
N ASP A 144 -3.28 -20.18 1.85
CA ASP A 144 -2.17 -19.41 1.30
C ASP A 144 -2.50 -17.91 1.18
N ILE A 145 -1.96 -17.10 2.10
CA ILE A 145 -1.98 -15.64 1.97
C ILE A 145 -0.98 -15.26 0.88
N GLN A 146 -1.48 -15.04 -0.34
CA GLN A 146 -0.65 -14.59 -1.43
C GLN A 146 -0.42 -13.08 -1.32
N THR A 147 0.84 -12.71 -1.12
CA THR A 147 1.28 -11.32 -1.05
C THR A 147 2.18 -11.01 -2.24
N LEU A 148 1.87 -9.95 -2.97
CA LEU A 148 2.68 -9.41 -4.04
C LEU A 148 3.08 -7.97 -3.70
N GLU A 149 4.38 -7.67 -3.74
CA GLU A 149 4.86 -6.29 -3.74
C GLU A 149 5.13 -5.84 -5.18
N TRP A 150 4.53 -4.71 -5.57
CA TRP A 150 4.53 -4.22 -6.93
C TRP A 150 4.44 -2.70 -6.96
N ASN A 151 5.41 -2.03 -7.58
CA ASN A 151 5.41 -0.58 -7.81
C ASN A 151 5.16 0.29 -6.56
N GLY A 152 5.66 -0.12 -5.39
CA GLY A 152 5.45 0.61 -4.13
C GLY A 152 4.11 0.31 -3.45
N PHE A 153 3.37 -0.69 -3.96
CA PHE A 153 2.15 -1.21 -3.37
C PHE A 153 2.35 -2.65 -2.91
N ARG A 154 1.58 -3.08 -1.92
CA ARG A 154 1.45 -4.48 -1.54
C ARG A 154 0.02 -4.93 -1.76
N ILE A 155 -0.16 -5.96 -2.57
CA ILE A 155 -1.43 -6.61 -2.88
C ILE A 155 -1.49 -7.91 -2.09
N LYS A 156 -2.54 -8.11 -1.31
CA LYS A 156 -2.77 -9.31 -0.50
C LYS A 156 -4.07 -9.98 -0.91
N LYS A 157 -4.04 -11.30 -1.04
CA LYS A 157 -5.20 -12.17 -1.14
C LYS A 157 -5.42 -12.87 0.20
N GLU A 158 -6.65 -12.82 0.69
CA GLU A 158 -7.09 -13.56 1.88
C GLU A 158 -8.34 -14.38 1.52
N THR A 159 -8.32 -15.68 1.78
CA THR A 159 -9.52 -16.54 1.68
C THR A 159 -10.31 -16.40 2.98
N ILE A 160 -11.60 -16.15 2.89
CA ILE A 160 -12.52 -16.07 4.04
C ILE A 160 -13.62 -17.12 3.89
N SER A 161 -14.31 -17.44 4.99
CA SER A 161 -15.26 -18.57 5.05
C SER A 161 -16.32 -18.61 3.93
N LEU A 162 -16.73 -17.45 3.41
CA LEU A 162 -17.74 -17.33 2.36
C LEU A 162 -17.22 -16.59 1.11
N GLY A 163 -15.90 -16.48 0.91
CA GLY A 163 -15.36 -15.78 -0.25
C GLY A 163 -13.91 -15.35 -0.13
N GLN A 164 -13.60 -14.15 -0.63
CA GLN A 164 -12.24 -13.64 -0.73
C GLN A 164 -12.16 -12.16 -0.37
N LYS A 165 -11.00 -11.73 0.10
CA LYS A 165 -10.68 -10.33 0.34
C LYS A 165 -9.37 -9.99 -0.36
N MET A 166 -9.43 -8.97 -1.22
CA MET A 166 -8.25 -8.32 -1.76
C MET A 166 -7.93 -7.11 -0.89
N THR A 167 -6.67 -6.91 -0.54
CA THR A 167 -6.19 -5.67 0.08
C THR A 167 -5.05 -5.09 -0.74
N ILE A 168 -5.08 -3.78 -1.00
CA ILE A 168 -3.98 -3.02 -1.61
C ILE A 168 -3.57 -1.94 -0.61
N GLU A 169 -2.29 -1.92 -0.23
CA GLU A 169 -1.73 -0.92 0.69
C GLU A 169 -0.49 -0.25 0.08
N THR A 170 -0.33 1.03 0.37
CA THR A 170 0.87 1.79 0.00
C THR A 170 2.02 1.38 0.91
N LEU A 171 3.15 0.98 0.32
CA LEU A 171 4.38 0.73 1.08
C LEU A 171 4.99 2.09 1.45
N GLN A 172 5.16 2.34 2.74
CA GLN A 172 5.93 3.49 3.19
C GLN A 172 7.36 3.33 2.66
N LYS A 173 7.85 4.31 1.89
CA LYS A 173 9.30 4.48 1.77
C LYS A 173 9.77 4.87 3.16
N GLU A 174 10.46 3.97 3.86
CA GLU A 174 11.30 4.39 4.97
C GLU A 174 12.15 5.54 4.45
N GLN A 175 11.94 6.74 4.99
CA GLN A 175 12.88 7.83 4.81
C GLN A 175 14.21 7.27 5.29
N ALA A 176 15.12 7.02 4.34
CA ALA A 176 16.50 6.72 4.66
C ALA A 176 17.00 7.90 5.48
N SER A 177 17.02 7.73 6.80
CA SER A 177 17.73 8.62 7.70
C SER A 177 19.16 8.67 7.18
N GLU A 178 19.58 9.84 6.71
CA GLU A 178 20.99 10.16 6.52
C GLU A 178 21.66 9.99 7.89
N SER A 179 22.11 8.77 8.16
CA SER A 179 23.01 8.47 9.25
C SER A 179 24.37 9.02 8.83
N GLU A 180 24.71 10.12 9.47
CA GLU A 180 25.94 10.86 9.40
C GLU A 180 27.20 9.98 9.20
N SER A 181 28.06 10.50 8.34
CA SER A 181 29.46 10.13 8.23
C SER A 181 30.16 10.02 9.58
N ILE A 182 30.78 8.88 9.85
CA ILE A 182 32.07 8.85 10.56
C ILE A 182 33.05 8.04 9.71
N GLN A 183 33.99 8.79 9.14
CA GLN A 183 35.15 8.30 8.40
C GLN A 183 35.93 7.28 9.25
N LYS A 184 36.02 6.05 8.75
CA LYS A 184 36.95 5.04 9.28
C LYS A 184 38.29 5.21 8.55
N THR A 185 39.14 6.09 9.05
CA THR A 185 40.56 6.11 8.69
C THR A 185 41.35 5.70 9.92
N GLN A 186 41.84 4.45 9.95
CA GLN A 186 43.20 4.07 10.35
C GLN A 186 43.30 2.60 10.73
N SER A 187 44.26 1.94 10.09
CA SER A 187 45.11 0.86 10.61
C SER A 187 46.51 1.18 10.07
N PRO A 188 47.65 0.84 10.71
CA PRO A 188 47.87 -0.44 11.39
C PRO A 188 48.75 -0.44 12.67
N SER A 189 48.68 -1.58 13.39
CA SER A 189 49.73 -2.30 14.14
C SER A 189 50.77 -1.54 15.00
N THR A 190 50.86 -1.88 16.29
CA THR A 190 52.15 -2.25 16.95
C THR A 190 51.87 -3.18 18.14
N GLU A 191 52.63 -4.29 18.19
CA GLU A 191 52.73 -5.27 19.29
C GLU A 191 53.44 -4.69 20.53
N GLY A 192 53.18 -5.23 21.72
CA GLY A 192 53.98 -4.96 22.93
C GLY A 192 53.36 -5.35 24.28
N GLU A 193 53.53 -6.62 24.66
CA GLU A 193 53.76 -7.23 25.99
C GLU A 193 53.08 -6.74 27.32
N SER A 194 52.49 -7.75 28.01
CA SER A 194 52.60 -8.12 29.46
C SER A 194 52.06 -7.13 30.52
N ILE A 195 51.26 -7.49 31.53
CA ILE A 195 51.53 -8.42 32.65
C ILE A 195 50.20 -8.85 33.35
N LEU A 196 50.23 -10.09 33.86
CA LEU A 196 49.29 -10.82 34.73
C LEU A 196 48.84 -10.10 36.02
N THR A 197 47.61 -10.40 36.48
CA THR A 197 47.41 -10.90 37.86
C THR A 197 46.10 -11.68 38.00
N GLU A 198 46.21 -12.86 38.59
CA GLU A 198 45.17 -13.88 38.82
C GLU A 198 44.34 -13.66 40.10
N ASN A 199 43.28 -14.48 40.19
CA ASN A 199 42.55 -14.98 41.37
C ASN A 199 41.42 -14.07 41.90
N ASN A 200 40.21 -14.56 42.17
CA ASN A 200 39.90 -15.84 42.82
C ASN A 200 38.46 -16.32 42.52
N MET A 201 38.28 -17.66 42.50
CA MET A 201 37.02 -18.41 42.65
C MET A 201 36.21 -17.91 43.88
N GLN A 202 34.88 -18.10 44.05
CA GLN A 202 34.16 -19.38 44.04
C GLN A 202 32.65 -19.17 44.37
N THR A 203 31.78 -19.95 43.74
CA THR A 203 30.52 -20.59 44.24
C THR A 203 29.23 -19.79 44.56
N LEU A 204 28.18 -20.10 43.77
CA LEU A 204 26.77 -20.31 44.16
C LEU A 204 26.63 -21.55 45.10
N PRO A 205 25.49 -21.89 45.78
CA PRO A 205 24.10 -21.54 45.44
C PRO A 205 23.09 -21.33 46.63
N GLN A 206 21.82 -21.07 46.24
CA GLN A 206 20.53 -21.48 46.84
C GLN A 206 19.85 -20.68 47.98
N ALA A 207 18.66 -20.16 47.61
CA ALA A 207 17.34 -20.19 48.26
C ALA A 207 17.21 -20.35 49.79
N VAL A 208 16.37 -19.52 50.43
CA VAL A 208 15.10 -19.89 51.09
C VAL A 208 14.34 -18.61 51.49
N THR A 209 13.03 -18.70 51.33
CA THR A 209 11.90 -17.82 51.67
C THR A 209 11.90 -17.27 53.09
N GLU A 210 11.40 -16.05 53.26
CA GLU A 210 10.28 -15.70 54.15
C GLU A 210 9.55 -14.45 53.62
#